data_AF-A0A923SH37-F1
#
_entry.id   AF-A0A923SH37-F1
#
_cell.length_a   1.000
_cell.length_b   1.000
_cell.length_c   1.000
_cell.angle_alpha   90.00
_cell.angle_beta   90.00
_cell.angle_gamma   90.00
#
_symmetry.space_group_name_H-M   'P 1'
#
loop_
_entity.id
_entity.type
_entity.pdbx_description
1 polymer ?
#
loop_
_entity_poly.entity_id
_entity_poly.type
_entity_poly.pdbx_seq_one_letter_code
_entity_poly.pdbx_strand_id
1 'polypeptide(L)'
;MGTLSSKVSSGCVDCSFFFDACILSLLTSFFIALLFQAFFFIKNKYIKVPMEFLVLASVWMFWDYTIFVERESSWSTYLFNEEINHTILLSLFPVVMLAFVSLFILNFKVSWANL
;
A
#
# COMPACT_ATOMS: atom_id res chain seq x y z
N MET A 1 16.00 1.32 -19.03
CA MET A 1 15.49 1.49 -17.65
C MET A 1 14.45 2.60 -17.68
N GLY A 2 13.27 2.38 -17.09
CA GLY A 2 12.15 3.33 -17.16
C GLY A 2 12.38 4.55 -16.28
N THR A 3 11.89 5.72 -16.73
CA THR A 3 12.06 7.02 -16.05
C THR A 3 11.48 7.06 -14.63
N LEU A 4 10.48 6.21 -14.32
CA LEU A 4 9.93 6.08 -12.97
C LEU A 4 10.90 5.38 -12.01
N SER A 5 11.57 4.32 -12.48
CA SER A 5 12.54 3.55 -11.70
C SER A 5 13.76 4.39 -11.31
N SER A 6 14.22 5.28 -12.20
CA SER A 6 15.32 6.20 -11.90
C SER A 6 14.95 7.31 -10.90
N LYS A 7 13.66 7.60 -10.68
CA LYS A 7 13.19 8.64 -9.75
C LYS A 7 12.91 8.12 -8.34
N VAL A 8 12.42 6.88 -8.24
CA VAL A 8 12.25 6.21 -6.95
C VAL A 8 13.62 5.87 -6.33
N SER A 9 14.62 5.64 -7.18
CA SER A 9 16.01 5.46 -6.78
C SER A 9 16.51 6.61 -5.92
N SER A 10 17.14 6.22 -4.82
CA SER A 10 17.80 7.09 -3.86
C SER A 10 19.00 7.86 -4.41
N GLY A 11 19.48 7.52 -5.61
CA GLY A 11 20.51 8.28 -6.33
C GLY A 11 20.03 9.62 -6.89
N CYS A 12 18.72 9.90 -6.92
CA CYS A 12 18.19 11.17 -7.42
C CYS A 12 17.98 12.19 -6.29
N VAL A 13 19.00 13.03 -6.05
CA VAL A 13 18.98 14.08 -5.01
C VAL A 13 17.95 15.19 -5.31
N ASP A 14 17.66 15.43 -6.59
CA ASP A 14 16.71 16.46 -7.05
C ASP A 14 15.25 15.96 -7.19
N CYS A 15 14.98 14.68 -6.95
CA CYS A 15 13.65 14.10 -7.10
C CYS A 15 12.78 14.32 -5.85
N SER A 16 11.57 14.88 -6.03
CA SER A 16 10.61 15.06 -4.94
C SER A 16 9.99 13.73 -4.54
N PHE A 17 10.42 13.18 -3.40
CA PHE A 17 9.85 11.96 -2.81
C PHE A 17 8.32 12.04 -2.69
N PHE A 18 7.80 13.19 -2.26
CA PHE A 18 6.35 13.38 -2.08
C PHE A 18 5.58 13.22 -3.40
N PHE A 19 6.10 13.79 -4.49
CA PHE A 19 5.46 13.69 -5.79
C PHE A 19 5.45 12.25 -6.32
N ASP A 20 6.59 11.55 -6.20
CA ASP A 20 6.72 10.17 -6.65
C ASP A 20 5.84 9.23 -5.81
N ALA A 21 5.83 9.40 -4.48
CA ALA A 21 4.96 8.65 -3.58
C ALA A 21 3.47 8.91 -3.87
N CYS A 22 3.10 10.14 -4.22
CA CYS A 22 1.74 10.50 -4.60
C CYS A 22 1.31 9.79 -5.90
N ILE A 23 2.15 9.83 -6.95
CA ILE A 23 1.86 9.13 -8.22
C ILE A 23 1.75 7.63 -8.00
N LEU A 24 2.69 7.04 -7.26
CA LEU A 24 2.71 5.63 -6.94
C LEU A 24 1.44 5.20 -6.18
N SER A 25 1.05 5.99 -5.19
CA SER A 25 -0.16 5.78 -4.40
C SER A 25 -1.42 5.86 -5.26
N LEU A 26 -1.49 6.84 -6.17
CA LEU A 26 -2.64 7.03 -7.05
C LEU A 26 -2.78 5.88 -8.06
N LEU A 27 -1.67 5.47 -8.68
CA LEU A 27 -1.63 4.34 -9.61
C LEU A 27 -2.01 3.04 -8.89
N THR A 28 -1.44 2.79 -7.72
CA THR A 28 -1.76 1.60 -6.91
C THR A 28 -3.22 1.59 -6.50
N SER A 29 -3.75 2.72 -6.04
CA SER A 29 -5.16 2.84 -5.64
C SER A 29 -6.11 2.53 -6.78
N PHE A 30 -5.78 2.93 -8.01
CA PHE A 30 -6.54 2.58 -9.20
C PHE A 30 -6.58 1.05 -9.43
N PHE A 31 -5.44 0.37 -9.33
CA PHE A 31 -5.39 -1.09 -9.46
C PHE A 31 -6.12 -1.81 -8.33
N ILE A 32 -5.99 -1.34 -7.09
CA ILE A 32 -6.73 -1.89 -5.94
C ILE A 32 -8.24 -1.73 -6.16
N ALA A 33 -8.71 -0.58 -6.66
CA ALA A 33 -10.13 -0.38 -6.95
C ALA A 33 -10.66 -1.39 -7.98
N LEU A 34 -9.90 -1.66 -9.04
CA LEU A 34 -10.24 -2.69 -10.03
C LEU A 34 -10.27 -4.09 -9.39
N LEU A 35 -9.31 -4.40 -8.50
CA LEU A 35 -9.27 -5.68 -7.79
C LEU A 35 -10.46 -5.85 -6.85
N PHE A 36 -10.86 -4.80 -6.13
CA PHE A 36 -12.03 -4.81 -5.26
C PHE A 36 -13.34 -4.99 -6.05
N GLN A 37 -13.40 -4.51 -7.29
CA GLN A 37 -14.53 -4.81 -8.17
C GLN A 37 -14.64 -6.31 -8.46
N ALA A 38 -13.53 -7.04 -8.59
CA ALA A 38 -13.56 -8.51 -8.71
C ALA A 38 -14.09 -9.18 -7.42
N PHE A 39 -13.86 -8.59 -6.25
CA PHE A 39 -14.44 -9.09 -4.99
C PHE A 39 -15.95 -8.83 -4.86
N PHE A 40 -16.58 -8.11 -5.80
CA PHE A 40 -18.04 -8.01 -5.87
C PHE A 40 -18.73 -9.37 -6.03
N PHE A 41 -18.07 -10.36 -6.64
CA PHE A 41 -18.63 -11.72 -6.79
C PHE A 41 -18.75 -12.47 -5.44
N ILE A 42 -18.06 -12.01 -4.40
CA ILE A 42 -18.12 -12.62 -3.06
C ILE A 42 -19.35 -12.08 -2.31
N LYS A 43 -20.40 -12.89 -2.24
CA LYS A 43 -21.68 -12.50 -1.59
C LYS A 43 -21.58 -12.41 -0.07
N ASN A 44 -20.68 -13.17 0.56
CA ASN A 44 -20.55 -13.20 2.01
C ASN A 44 -19.70 -12.02 2.50
N LYS A 45 -20.34 -11.00 3.07
CA LYS A 45 -19.69 -9.80 3.62
C LYS A 45 -18.66 -10.12 4.71
N TYR A 46 -18.89 -11.14 5.52
CA TYR A 46 -17.96 -11.56 6.59
C TYR A 46 -16.65 -12.15 6.06
N ILE A 47 -16.64 -12.62 4.81
CA ILE A 47 -15.43 -13.12 4.13
C ILE A 47 -14.82 -12.02 3.25
N LYS A 48 -15.68 -11.27 2.56
CA LYS A 48 -15.27 -10.20 1.65
C LYS A 48 -14.45 -9.11 2.36
N VAL A 49 -14.95 -8.58 3.48
CA VAL A 49 -14.32 -7.43 4.16
C VAL A 49 -12.92 -7.79 4.71
N PRO A 50 -12.71 -8.93 5.38
CA PRO A 50 -11.36 -9.35 5.78
C PRO A 50 -10.42 -9.60 4.59
N MET A 51 -10.91 -10.13 3.46
CA MET A 51 -10.09 -10.28 2.26
C MET A 51 -9.66 -8.93 1.67
N GLU A 52 -10.58 -7.97 1.57
CA GLU A 52 -10.26 -6.60 1.15
C GLU A 52 -9.22 -5.96 2.07
N PHE A 53 -9.35 -6.16 3.39
CA PHE A 53 -8.38 -5.70 4.39
C PHE A 53 -6.99 -6.28 4.16
N LEU A 54 -6.88 -7.61 4.03
CA LEU A 54 -5.60 -8.29 3.86
C LEU A 54 -4.91 -7.87 2.56
N VAL A 55 -5.66 -7.74 1.46
CA VAL A 55 -5.10 -7.26 0.19
C VAL A 55 -4.61 -5.82 0.32
N LEU A 56 -5.42 -4.94 0.91
CA LEU A 56 -5.02 -3.54 1.06
C LEU A 56 -3.78 -3.40 1.95
N ALA A 57 -3.78 -4.04 3.13
CA ALA A 57 -2.66 -4.00 4.06
C ALA A 57 -1.38 -4.60 3.45
N SER A 58 -1.48 -5.73 2.74
CA SER A 58 -0.31 -6.36 2.11
C SER A 58 0.31 -5.51 1.00
N VAL A 59 -0.52 -4.89 0.16
CA VAL A 59 -0.04 -4.00 -0.92
C VAL A 59 0.66 -2.76 -0.35
N TRP A 60 0.10 -2.14 0.69
CA TRP A 60 0.73 -0.97 1.32
C TRP A 60 2.03 -1.34 2.05
N MET A 61 2.04 -2.47 2.80
CA MET A 61 3.27 -2.98 3.41
C MET A 61 4.36 -3.28 2.38
N PHE A 62 3.98 -3.81 1.21
CA PHE A 62 4.92 -4.08 0.12
C PHE A 62 5.54 -2.79 -0.44
N TRP A 63 4.74 -1.74 -0.60
CA TRP A 63 5.25 -0.45 -1.05
C TRP A 63 6.18 0.19 -0.03
N ASP A 64 5.80 0.17 1.24
CA ASP A 64 6.65 0.69 2.32
C ASP A 64 7.99 -0.06 2.40
N TYR A 65 7.97 -1.39 2.28
CA TYR A 65 9.18 -2.20 2.18
C TYR A 65 10.04 -1.79 0.99
N THR A 66 9.43 -1.66 -0.21
CA THR A 66 10.16 -1.30 -1.43
C THR A 66 10.80 0.08 -1.30
N ILE A 67 10.09 1.04 -0.71
CA ILE A 67 10.59 2.40 -0.45
C ILE A 67 11.74 2.35 0.55
N PHE A 68 11.59 1.61 1.66
CA PHE A 68 12.65 1.44 2.66
C PHE A 68 13.92 0.84 2.05
N VAL A 69 13.78 -0.21 1.24
CA VAL A 69 14.90 -0.84 0.55
C VAL A 69 15.60 0.14 -0.40
N GLU A 70 14.85 0.81 -1.25
CA GLU A 70 15.42 1.74 -2.22
C GLU A 70 16.03 2.98 -1.56
N ARG A 71 15.46 3.51 -0.48
CA ARG A 71 15.84 4.80 0.11
C ARG A 71 16.80 4.70 1.28
N GLU A 72 16.66 3.70 2.13
CA GLU A 72 17.46 3.57 3.34
C GLU A 72 18.38 2.35 3.28
N SER A 73 17.87 1.19 2.88
CA SER A 73 18.67 -0.03 2.92
C SER A 73 19.79 -0.06 1.87
N SER A 74 19.53 0.52 0.69
CA SER A 74 20.52 0.63 -0.39
C SER A 74 21.76 1.47 -0.06
N TRP A 75 21.70 2.29 0.99
CA TRP A 75 22.83 3.12 1.48
C TRP A 75 23.48 2.54 2.74
N SER A 76 23.04 1.36 3.18
CA SER A 76 23.44 0.75 4.44
C SER A 76 23.71 -0.74 4.26
N THR A 77 24.00 -1.43 5.37
CA THR A 77 24.32 -2.86 5.41
C THR A 77 23.22 -3.66 6.11
N TYR A 78 21.96 -3.34 5.85
CA TYR A 78 20.84 -4.09 6.42
C TYR A 78 20.80 -5.51 5.84
N LEU A 79 20.54 -6.49 6.71
CA LEU A 79 20.19 -7.84 6.30
C LEU A 79 18.70 -7.94 5.99
N PHE A 80 18.29 -8.87 5.13
CA PHE A 80 16.88 -9.06 4.75
C PHE A 80 15.91 -9.16 5.95
N ASN A 81 16.31 -9.85 7.02
CA ASN A 81 15.49 -9.96 8.23
C ASN A 81 15.36 -8.61 8.96
N GLU A 82 16.40 -7.78 8.94
CA GLU A 82 16.39 -6.45 9.54
C GLU A 82 15.51 -5.50 8.73
N GLU A 83 15.59 -5.55 7.40
CA GLU A 83 14.73 -4.75 6.50
C GLU A 83 13.23 -5.02 6.76
N ILE A 84 12.86 -6.30 6.85
CA ILE A 84 11.49 -6.71 7.16
C ILE A 84 11.09 -6.22 8.56
N ASN A 85 11.94 -6.44 9.56
CA ASN A 85 11.61 -6.08 10.94
C ASN A 85 11.44 -4.57 11.11
N HIS A 86 12.33 -3.76 10.50
CA HIS A 86 12.23 -2.31 10.52
C HIS A 86 10.97 -1.82 9.80
N THR A 87 10.69 -2.35 8.62
CA THR A 87 9.47 -1.99 7.86
C THR A 87 8.22 -2.32 8.67
N ILE A 88 8.13 -3.52 9.27
CA ILE A 88 6.97 -3.90 10.09
C ILE A 88 6.83 -2.97 11.29
N LEU A 89 7.91 -2.70 12.01
CA LEU A 89 7.85 -1.88 13.21
C LEU A 89 7.39 -0.45 12.92
N LEU A 90 7.80 0.12 11.78
CA LEU A 90 7.46 1.49 11.40
C LEU A 90 6.08 1.60 10.72
N SER A 91 5.74 0.64 9.85
CA SER A 91 4.58 0.73 8.96
C SER A 91 3.33 0.02 9.46
N LEU A 92 3.44 -0.96 10.38
CA LEU A 92 2.29 -1.78 10.77
C LEU A 92 1.12 -0.94 11.30
N PHE A 93 1.41 -0.03 12.25
CA PHE A 93 0.37 0.81 12.83
C PHE A 93 -0.31 1.74 11.80
N PRO A 94 0.42 2.58 11.03
CA PRO A 94 -0.22 3.46 10.05
C PRO A 94 -0.95 2.69 8.96
N VAL A 95 -0.40 1.58 8.45
CA VAL A 95 -1.04 0.76 7.43
C VAL A 95 -2.36 0.18 7.93
N VAL A 96 -2.36 -0.40 9.14
CA VAL A 96 -3.58 -0.96 9.73
C VAL A 96 -4.64 0.13 9.92
N MET A 97 -4.25 1.30 10.44
CA MET A 97 -5.18 2.42 10.66
C MET A 97 -5.80 2.91 9.34
N LEU A 98 -4.99 3.14 8.31
CA LEU A 98 -5.46 3.56 6.99
C LEU A 98 -6.32 2.49 6.32
N ALA A 99 -5.96 1.22 6.49
CA ALA A 99 -6.75 0.11 5.95
C ALA A 99 -8.14 0.05 6.59
N PHE A 100 -8.24 0.20 7.92
CA PHE A 100 -9.52 0.28 8.61
C PHE A 100 -10.36 1.48 8.14
N VAL A 101 -9.77 2.68 8.05
CA VAL A 101 -10.48 3.89 7.60
C VAL A 101 -10.98 3.72 6.17
N SER A 102 -10.16 3.20 5.26
CA SER A 102 -10.54 2.99 3.87
C SER A 102 -11.70 2.01 3.72
N LEU A 103 -11.66 0.87 4.43
CA LEU A 103 -12.75 -0.11 4.39
C LEU A 103 -14.03 0.42 5.02
N PHE A 104 -13.90 1.20 6.10
CA PHE A 104 -15.05 1.87 6.70
C PHE A 104 -15.73 2.76 5.67
N ILE A 105 -14.99 3.61 4.96
CA ILE A 105 -15.54 4.49 3.91
C ILE A 105 -16.20 3.69 2.78
N LEU A 106 -15.53 2.64 2.29
CA LEU A 106 -16.02 1.83 1.17
C LEU A 106 -17.30 1.06 1.53
N ASN A 107 -17.37 0.49 2.74
CA ASN A 107 -18.50 -0.33 3.17
C ASN A 107 -19.64 0.49 3.80
N PHE A 108 -19.37 1.68 4.33
CA PHE A 108 -20.40 2.56 4.88
C PHE A 108 -21.44 2.94 3.81
N LYS A 109 -21.00 3.25 2.59
CA LYS A 109 -21.90 3.62 1.47
C LYS A 109 -22.72 2.45 0.93
N VAL A 110 -22.15 1.24 0.89
CA VAL A 110 -22.84 0.00 0.44
C VAL A 110 -24.01 -0.37 1.37
N SER A 111 -23.95 0.01 2.64
CA SER A 111 -25.04 -0.24 3.59
C SER A 111 -26.28 0.63 3.32
N TRP A 112 -26.12 1.85 2.81
CA TRP A 112 -27.24 2.77 2.54
C TRP A 112 -27.94 2.53 1.20
N ALA A 113 -27.28 1.90 0.22
CA ALA A 113 -27.87 1.62 -1.09
C ALA A 113 -28.76 0.35 -1.13
N ASN A 114 -28.87 -0.38 -0.02
CA ASN A 114 -29.71 -1.59 0.11
C ASN A 114 -30.88 -1.40 1.11
N LEU A 115 -31.22 -0.15 1.43
CA LEU A 115 -32.37 0.27 2.23
C LEU A 115 -33.30 1.10 1.34
#